data_AF-A0A482RCI2-F1
#
_entry.id   AF-A0A482RCI2-F1
#
_cell.length_a   1.000
_cell.length_b   1.000
_cell.length_c   1.000
_cell.angle_alpha   90.00
_cell.angle_beta   90.00
_cell.angle_gamma   90.00
#
_symmetry.space_group_name_H-M   'P 1'
#
loop_
_entity.id
_entity.type
_entity.pdbx_description
1 polymer ?
#
loop_
_entity_poly.entity_id
_entity_poly.type
_entity_poly.pdbx_seq_one_letter_code
_entity_poly.pdbx_strand_id
1 'polypeptide(L)' 'MLEMRDKYLRKGGFMQPSSATICLAGMTDEPRWHARVAFWKDVYGFNMKNMVRWVGSSARAQLAVRAALRTGA' A
#
# COMPACT_ATOMS: atom_id res chain seq x y z
N MET A 1 13.10 -17.39 3.33
CA MET A 1 14.33 -16.59 3.49
C MET A 1 14.97 -16.76 4.87
N LEU A 2 14.17 -16.70 5.96
CA LEU A 2 14.66 -17.04 7.31
C LEU A 2 15.21 -18.47 7.39
N GLU A 3 14.50 -19.46 6.84
CA GLU A 3 15.01 -20.84 6.83
C GLU A 3 16.30 -21.01 6.03
N MET A 4 16.49 -20.24 4.95
CA MET A 4 17.73 -20.28 4.17
C MET A 4 18.90 -19.68 4.95
N ARG A 5 18.65 -18.62 5.73
CA ARG A 5 19.62 -18.05 6.67
C ARG A 5 20.08 -19.10 7.66
N ASP A 6 19.13 -19.78 8.28
CA ASP A 6 19.43 -20.64 9.41
C ASP A 6 20.12 -21.95 8.97
N LYS A 7 19.89 -22.41 7.73
CA LYS A 7 20.46 -23.66 7.19
C LYS A 7 21.73 -23.48 6.36
N TYR A 8 21.84 -22.40 5.59
CA TYR A 8 22.89 -22.27 4.56
C TYR A 8 23.84 -21.08 4.79
N LEU A 9 23.54 -20.18 5.74
CA LEU A 9 24.45 -19.11 6.06
C LEU A 9 25.55 -19.62 7.00
N ARG A 10 26.81 -19.43 6.61
CA ARG A 10 27.97 -19.69 7.48
C ARG A 10 27.81 -18.88 8.78
N LYS A 11 28.26 -19.41 9.92
CA LYS A 11 28.37 -18.63 11.16
C LYS A 11 29.20 -17.37 10.90
N GLY A 12 28.60 -16.19 11.11
CA GLY A 12 29.20 -14.89 10.79
C GLY A 12 29.04 -14.42 9.33
N GLY A 13 28.27 -15.13 8.50
CA GLY A 13 27.92 -14.68 7.16
C GLY A 13 26.97 -13.47 7.19
N PHE A 14 27.06 -12.61 6.17
CA PHE A 14 26.27 -11.39 6.10
C PHE A 14 24.95 -11.64 5.35
N MET A 15 23.84 -11.25 5.97
CA MET A 15 22.53 -11.16 5.33
C MET A 15 22.30 -9.71 4.91
N GLN A 16 22.05 -9.48 3.63
CA GLN A 16 21.74 -8.16 3.10
C GLN A 16 20.41 -8.19 2.33
N PRO A 17 19.50 -7.23 2.56
CA PRO A 17 19.48 -6.29 3.70
C PRO A 17 19.21 -7.02 5.03
N SER A 18 19.86 -6.60 6.11
CA SER A 18 19.66 -7.17 7.45
C SER A 18 18.53 -6.51 8.24
N SER A 19 18.07 -5.34 7.80
CA SER A 19 17.03 -4.55 8.44
C SER A 19 16.03 -4.02 7.39
N ALA A 20 14.76 -4.00 7.77
CA ALA A 20 13.68 -3.42 6.99
C ALA A 20 12.79 -2.61 7.94
N THR A 21 12.51 -1.36 7.57
CA THR A 21 11.61 -0.47 8.32
C THR A 21 10.38 -0.18 7.47
N ILE A 22 9.19 -0.36 8.04
CA ILE A 22 7.92 -0.01 7.39
C ILE A 22 7.52 1.38 7.86
N CYS A 23 7.39 2.33 6.92
CA CYS A 23 6.93 3.68 7.20
C CYS A 23 5.46 3.82 6.82
N LEU A 24 4.67 4.49 7.66
CA LEU A 24 3.27 4.82 7.41
C LEU A 24 3.09 6.32 7.35
N ALA A 25 2.29 6.80 6.40
CA ALA A 25 1.91 8.20 6.27
C ALA A 25 0.48 8.29 5.74
N GLY A 26 -0.26 9.33 6.15
CA GLY A 26 -1.54 9.65 5.56
C GLY A 26 -1.38 10.16 4.12
N MET A 27 -2.27 9.74 3.23
CA MET A 27 -2.34 10.22 1.85
C MET A 27 -3.81 10.45 1.48
N THR A 28 -4.08 11.57 0.83
CA THR A 28 -5.41 11.91 0.32
C THR A 28 -5.34 12.03 -1.20
N ASP A 29 -6.25 11.36 -1.91
CA ASP A 29 -6.35 11.36 -3.37
C ASP A 29 -7.84 11.27 -3.76
N GLU A 30 -8.44 12.44 -3.95
CA GLU A 30 -9.87 12.59 -4.22
C GLU A 30 -10.28 12.04 -5.60
N PRO A 31 -9.62 12.38 -6.73
CA PRO A 31 -9.97 11.83 -8.04
C PRO A 31 -10.00 10.29 -8.04
N ARG A 32 -9.03 9.68 -7.36
CA ARG A 32 -8.94 8.24 -7.23
C ARG A 32 -10.05 7.66 -6.35
N TRP A 33 -10.39 8.33 -5.26
CA TRP A 33 -11.49 7.93 -4.41
C TRP A 33 -12.80 7.89 -5.20
N HIS A 34 -13.07 8.91 -6.02
CA HIS A 34 -14.25 8.94 -6.87
C HIS A 34 -14.26 7.79 -7.88
N ALA A 35 -13.16 7.58 -8.61
CA ALA A 35 -13.06 6.54 -9.62
C ALA A 35 -13.16 5.10 -9.06
N ARG A 36 -12.76 4.87 -7.80
CA ARG A 36 -12.67 3.52 -7.23
C ARG A 36 -13.72 3.18 -6.21
N VAL A 37 -14.24 4.17 -5.49
CA VAL A 37 -15.19 3.97 -4.39
C VAL A 37 -16.54 4.54 -4.75
N ALA A 38 -16.61 5.79 -5.23
CA ALA A 38 -17.88 6.40 -5.59
C ALA A 38 -18.51 5.75 -6.84
N PHE A 39 -17.70 5.27 -7.78
CA PHE A 39 -18.15 4.54 -8.98
C PHE A 39 -19.15 3.42 -8.66
N TRP A 40 -18.89 2.60 -7.65
CA TRP A 40 -19.75 1.44 -7.33
C TRP A 40 -21.08 1.81 -6.68
N LYS A 41 -21.30 3.08 -6.30
CA LYS A 41 -22.59 3.52 -5.76
C LYS A 41 -23.66 3.55 -6.84
N ASP A 42 -23.27 3.86 -8.07
CA ASP A 42 -24.15 3.91 -9.23
C ASP A 42 -23.35 3.59 -10.50
N VAL A 43 -23.47 2.35 -10.96
CA VAL A 43 -22.85 1.84 -12.18
C VAL A 43 -23.93 1.79 -13.25
N TYR A 44 -24.09 2.88 -14.00
CA TYR A 44 -25.06 2.99 -15.09
C TYR A 44 -26.53 2.75 -14.66
N GLY A 45 -26.92 3.22 -13.47
CA GLY A 45 -28.24 3.02 -12.88
C GLY A 45 -28.33 1.81 -11.94
N PHE A 46 -27.28 0.99 -11.84
CA PHE A 46 -27.24 -0.17 -10.95
C PHE A 46 -26.46 0.13 -9.66
N ASN A 47 -27.09 -0.11 -8.51
CA ASN A 47 -26.46 0.06 -7.20
C ASN A 47 -25.59 -1.16 -6.84
N MET A 48 -24.27 -1.00 -6.92
CA MET A 48 -23.29 -2.03 -6.59
C MET A 48 -22.56 -1.77 -5.26
N LYS A 49 -23.23 -1.17 -4.26
CA LYS A 49 -22.64 -0.80 -2.96
C LYS A 49 -21.87 -1.92 -2.24
N ASN A 50 -22.19 -3.19 -2.48
CA ASN A 50 -21.46 -4.32 -1.91
C ASN A 50 -19.99 -4.36 -2.36
N MET A 51 -19.69 -3.85 -3.56
CA MET A 51 -18.33 -3.76 -4.09
C MET A 51 -17.47 -2.77 -3.31
N VAL A 52 -18.07 -1.72 -2.73
CA VAL A 52 -17.36 -0.72 -1.91
C VAL A 52 -16.68 -1.39 -0.71
N ARG A 53 -17.35 -2.33 -0.05
CA ARG A 53 -16.78 -3.07 1.08
C ARG A 53 -15.54 -3.86 0.65
N TRP A 54 -15.61 -4.54 -0.49
CA TRP A 54 -14.51 -5.33 -1.02
C TRP A 54 -13.31 -4.46 -1.39
N VAL A 55 -13.56 -3.31 -2.05
CA VAL A 55 -12.52 -2.33 -2.38
C VAL A 55 -11.82 -1.81 -1.12
N GLY A 56 -12.58 -1.52 -0.04
CA GLY A 56 -12.03 -1.07 1.23
C GLY A 56 -11.14 -2.11 1.94
N SER A 57 -11.41 -3.41 1.77
CA SER A 57 -10.59 -4.49 2.34
C SER A 57 -9.32 -4.82 1.53
N SER A 58 -9.20 -4.31 0.30
CA SER A 58 -8.08 -4.63 -0.58
C SER A 58 -6.87 -3.72 -0.34
N ALA A 59 -5.74 -4.31 0.09
CA ALA A 59 -4.46 -3.58 0.18
C ALA A 59 -3.87 -3.34 -1.21
N ARG A 60 -3.28 -2.16 -1.45
CA ARG A 60 -2.74 -1.78 -2.77
C ARG A 60 -1.43 -1.03 -2.65
N ALA A 61 -0.43 -1.46 -3.41
CA ALA A 61 0.83 -0.74 -3.58
C ALA A 61 0.77 0.17 -4.81
N GLN A 62 1.11 1.45 -4.67
CA GLN A 62 1.24 2.40 -5.79
C GLN A 62 2.33 3.44 -5.49
N LEU A 63 2.93 4.00 -6.55
CA LEU A 63 3.88 5.09 -6.43
C LEU A 63 3.13 6.38 -6.09
N ALA A 64 3.37 6.92 -4.90
CA ALA A 64 2.94 8.26 -4.54
C ALA A 64 4.11 9.22 -4.78
N VAL A 65 4.04 10.04 -5.83
CA VAL A 65 5.04 11.08 -6.08
C VAL A 65 4.80 12.21 -5.09
N ARG A 66 5.73 12.38 -4.16
CA ARG A 66 5.64 13.35 -3.07
C ARG A 66 5.99 14.75 -3.58
N ALA A 67 5.01 15.49 -4.09
CA ALA A 67 5.15 16.94 -4.19
C ALA A 67 4.98 17.53 -2.77
N ALA A 68 5.96 18.32 -2.34
CA ALA A 68 5.99 19.09 -1.09
C ALA A 68 6.31 18.33 0.22
N LEU A 69 7.58 17.97 0.37
CA LEU A 69 8.32 18.28 1.60
C LEU A 69 8.64 19.79 1.64
N ARG A 70 7.60 20.64 1.74
CA ARG A 70 7.74 22.07 2.06
C ARG A 70 6.94 22.38 3.31
N THR A 71 7.32 21.78 4.43
CA THR A 71 7.05 22.32 5.77
C THR A 71 8.14 21.80 6.70
N GLY A 72 9.34 22.34 6.50
CA GLY A 72 10.32 22.47 7.57
C GLY A 72 10.36 23.94 7.96
N ALA A 73 9.75 24.25 9.11
CA ALA A 73 10.04 25.38 10.00
C ALA A 73 9.20 25.17 11.26
#